data_AF-A0A1G2Y089-F1
#
_entry.id   AF-A0A1G2Y089-F1
#
_cell.length_a   1.000
_cell.length_b   1.000
_cell.length_c   1.000
_cell.angle_alpha   90.00
_cell.angle_beta   90.00
_cell.angle_gamma   90.00
#
_symmetry.space_group_name_H-M   'P 1'
#
loop_
_entity.id
_entity.type
_entity.pdbx_description
1 polymer ?
#
loop_
_entity_poly.entity_id
_entity_poly.type
_entity_poly.pdbx_seq_one_letter_code
_entity_poly.pdbx_strand_id
1 'polypeptide(L)'
;MERENKKFNLKDFKGKNMHKKLCLCFSCASVFEEQHQCPECGWQIEPEQYERIYNYAKAAVYYGIYYRKAYESQLAKSKQINIHYALVDPSEVASFIGVCAVSGIIGQISYNLIQKAFHKIIKSMKGKEIEHDYDTKEINIYIENINCFCKNFEGIDPEIKNLIKDEMIGWAATELFMEELEKDPKIKGKLEESEKKSYKIIREIPRPEDFEKFWNSL
;
A
#
# COMPACT_ATOMS: atom_id res chain seq x y z
N MET A 1 -23.55 0.12 45.86
CA MET A 1 -22.92 0.85 44.74
C MET A 1 -21.41 0.75 44.93
N GLU A 2 -20.81 -0.32 44.40
CA GLU A 2 -19.35 -0.47 44.34
C GLU A 2 -19.03 -0.80 42.89
N ARG A 3 -18.41 0.14 42.18
CA ARG A 3 -17.90 -0.07 40.83
C ARG A 3 -16.53 -0.72 40.98
N GLU A 4 -16.44 -2.01 40.70
CA GLU A 4 -15.17 -2.70 40.57
C GLU A 4 -14.34 -2.06 39.44
N ASN A 5 -13.24 -1.42 39.82
CA ASN A 5 -12.19 -0.99 38.91
C ASN A 5 -11.49 -2.23 38.32
N LYS A 6 -12.04 -2.80 37.25
CA LYS A 6 -11.31 -3.74 36.40
C LYS A 6 -10.18 -2.97 35.72
N LYS A 7 -8.97 -3.13 36.26
CA LYS A 7 -7.72 -2.72 35.61
C LYS A 7 -7.68 -3.34 34.21
N PHE A 8 -7.83 -2.49 33.20
CA PHE A 8 -7.68 -2.85 31.79
C PHE A 8 -6.23 -3.30 31.58
N ASN A 9 -6.02 -4.60 31.35
CA ASN A 9 -4.69 -5.17 31.20
C ASN A 9 -4.40 -5.33 29.70
N LEU A 10 -3.47 -4.53 29.16
CA LEU A 10 -3.04 -4.56 27.75
C LEU A 10 -2.52 -5.94 27.27
N LYS A 11 -2.30 -6.88 28.19
CA LYS A 11 -1.92 -8.27 27.87
C LYS A 11 -3.11 -9.12 27.38
N ASP A 12 -4.34 -8.72 27.65
CA ASP A 12 -5.54 -9.47 27.25
C ASP A 12 -5.86 -9.37 25.75
N PHE A 13 -5.15 -8.49 25.01
CA PHE A 13 -5.20 -8.43 23.54
C PHE A 13 -4.23 -9.39 22.85
N LYS A 14 -3.26 -9.95 23.58
CA LYS A 14 -2.27 -10.89 23.03
C LYS A 14 -2.74 -12.33 23.19
N GLY A 15 -3.81 -12.68 22.50
CA GLY A 15 -4.23 -14.07 22.42
C GLY A 15 -5.62 -14.28 21.83
N LYS A 16 -5.70 -14.26 20.50
CA LYS A 16 -6.43 -15.24 19.66
C LYS A 16 -6.39 -14.80 18.20
N ASN A 17 -5.97 -15.74 17.34
CA ASN A 17 -5.74 -15.65 15.89
C ASN A 17 -4.46 -14.92 15.49
N MET A 18 -3.33 -15.64 15.59
CA MET A 18 -2.15 -15.35 14.79
C MET A 18 -2.54 -15.69 13.34
N HIS A 19 -3.15 -14.73 12.63
CA HIS A 19 -3.32 -14.85 11.18
C HIS A 19 -1.93 -15.10 10.61
N LYS A 20 -1.74 -16.27 9.99
CA LYS A 20 -0.47 -16.59 9.34
C LYS A 20 -0.23 -15.55 8.25
N LYS A 21 0.95 -14.93 8.26
CA LYS A 21 1.30 -13.89 7.29
C LYS A 21 1.41 -14.52 5.90
N LEU A 22 0.65 -14.01 4.95
CA LEU A 22 0.70 -14.45 3.56
C LEU A 22 1.83 -13.74 2.81
N CYS A 23 2.46 -14.46 1.89
CA CYS A 23 3.51 -13.96 1.00
C CYS A 23 3.12 -14.20 -0.46
N LEU A 24 3.44 -13.24 -1.33
CA LEU A 24 3.29 -13.33 -2.77
C LEU A 24 4.64 -13.61 -3.42
N CYS A 25 4.75 -14.65 -4.24
CA CYS A 25 5.94 -14.82 -5.08
C CYS A 25 5.92 -13.80 -6.23
N PHE A 26 6.91 -12.91 -6.28
CA PHE A 26 6.99 -11.89 -7.35
C PHE A 26 7.37 -12.48 -8.72
N SER A 27 7.92 -13.69 -8.76
CA SER A 27 8.27 -14.39 -10.00
C SER A 27 7.07 -15.13 -10.63
N CYS A 28 6.28 -15.87 -9.84
CA CYS A 28 5.22 -16.73 -10.37
C CYS A 28 3.81 -16.39 -9.89
N ALA A 29 3.64 -15.35 -9.07
CA ALA A 29 2.37 -14.90 -8.50
C ALA A 29 1.62 -15.96 -7.66
N SER A 30 2.34 -16.97 -7.13
CA SER A 30 1.78 -17.89 -6.13
C SER A 30 1.69 -17.21 -4.77
N VAL A 31 0.61 -17.44 -4.03
CA VAL A 31 0.40 -16.95 -2.66
C VAL A 31 0.54 -18.11 -1.69
N PHE A 32 1.35 -17.95 -0.64
CA PHE A 32 1.69 -19.01 0.31
C PHE A 32 1.98 -18.44 1.70
N GLU A 33 2.06 -19.30 2.71
CA GLU A 33 2.29 -18.89 4.10
C GLU A 33 3.79 -18.87 4.43
N GLU A 34 4.25 -17.76 5.03
CA GLU A 34 5.45 -17.67 5.88
C GLU A 34 6.78 -18.26 5.36
N GLN A 35 7.20 -17.98 4.11
CA GLN A 35 8.60 -18.11 3.67
C GLN A 35 8.93 -17.03 2.61
N HIS A 36 10.15 -16.48 2.59
CA HIS A 36 10.60 -15.62 1.47
C HIS A 36 11.18 -16.44 0.30
N GLN A 37 11.00 -17.76 0.33
CA GLN A 37 11.27 -18.69 -0.75
C GLN A 37 9.96 -19.31 -1.23
N CYS A 38 9.68 -19.21 -2.52
CA CYS A 38 8.47 -19.71 -3.12
C CYS A 38 8.48 -21.24 -3.22
N PRO A 39 7.49 -21.96 -2.67
CA PRO A 39 7.42 -23.42 -2.77
C PRO A 39 7.08 -23.90 -4.18
N GLU A 40 6.52 -23.04 -5.04
CA GLU A 40 6.05 -23.41 -6.38
C GLU A 40 7.13 -23.27 -7.46
N CYS A 41 8.01 -22.26 -7.35
CA CYS A 41 9.06 -21.99 -8.35
C CYS A 41 10.47 -21.88 -7.78
N GLY A 42 10.64 -22.00 -6.47
CA GLY A 42 11.95 -21.91 -5.80
C GLY A 42 12.54 -20.50 -5.71
N TRP A 43 11.90 -19.49 -6.31
CA TRP A 43 12.38 -18.10 -6.27
C TRP A 43 12.44 -17.57 -4.83
N GLN A 44 13.51 -16.84 -4.51
CA GLN A 44 13.78 -16.30 -3.18
C GLN A 44 14.06 -14.80 -3.24
N ILE A 45 13.70 -14.09 -2.18
CA ILE A 45 13.98 -12.67 -1.98
C ILE A 45 14.33 -12.39 -0.53
N GLU A 46 15.15 -11.38 -0.27
CA GLU A 46 15.44 -10.97 1.11
C GLU A 46 14.20 -10.30 1.76
N PRO A 47 13.95 -10.52 3.07
CA PRO A 47 12.76 -9.99 3.74
C PRO A 47 12.59 -8.48 3.65
N GLU A 48 13.66 -7.72 3.88
CA GLU A 48 13.63 -6.25 3.79
C GLU A 48 13.31 -5.79 2.36
N GLN A 49 13.83 -6.52 1.37
CA GLN A 49 13.62 -6.25 -0.03
C GLN A 49 12.16 -6.54 -0.44
N TYR A 50 11.58 -7.61 0.10
CA TYR A 50 10.17 -7.96 -0.07
C TYR A 50 9.25 -6.88 0.50
N GLU A 51 9.45 -6.48 1.75
CA GLU A 51 8.64 -5.48 2.44
C GLU A 51 8.67 -4.13 1.71
N ARG A 52 9.83 -3.72 1.19
CA ARG A 52 9.94 -2.49 0.40
C ARG A 52 9.07 -2.53 -0.86
N ILE A 53 9.07 -3.63 -1.61
CA ILE A 53 8.19 -3.78 -2.78
C ILE A 53 6.72 -3.75 -2.35
N TYR A 54 6.39 -4.59 -1.38
CA TYR A 54 5.02 -4.76 -0.93
C TYR A 54 4.42 -3.43 -0.43
N ASN A 55 5.17 -2.66 0.37
CA ASN A 55 4.71 -1.38 0.90
C ASN A 55 4.53 -0.30 -0.17
N TYR A 56 5.39 -0.26 -1.19
CA TYR A 56 5.17 0.65 -2.32
C TYR A 56 3.93 0.27 -3.12
N ALA A 57 3.74 -1.02 -3.42
CA ALA A 57 2.55 -1.49 -4.09
C ALA A 57 1.29 -1.19 -3.29
N LYS A 58 1.32 -1.41 -1.97
CA LYS A 58 0.25 -1.02 -1.04
C LYS A 58 -0.02 0.49 -1.13
N ALA A 59 1.01 1.34 -1.12
CA ALA A 59 0.86 2.78 -1.30
C ALA A 59 0.27 3.15 -2.66
N ALA A 60 0.68 2.49 -3.75
CA ALA A 60 0.14 2.71 -5.09
C ALA A 60 -1.36 2.38 -5.14
N VAL A 61 -1.79 1.31 -4.49
CA VAL A 61 -3.21 0.96 -4.35
C VAL A 61 -3.93 2.01 -3.51
N TYR A 62 -3.35 2.36 -2.37
CA TYR A 62 -4.01 3.24 -1.40
C TYR A 62 -4.21 4.64 -1.96
N TYR A 63 -3.15 5.26 -2.46
CA TYR A 63 -3.18 6.62 -2.98
C TYR A 63 -3.65 6.68 -4.44
N GLY A 64 -3.19 5.74 -5.27
CA GLY A 64 -3.54 5.66 -6.69
C GLY A 64 -4.98 5.26 -6.97
N ILE A 65 -5.61 4.51 -6.06
CA ILE A 65 -6.99 4.02 -6.24
C ILE A 65 -7.92 4.54 -5.15
N TYR A 66 -7.65 4.26 -3.87
CA TYR A 66 -8.66 4.50 -2.83
C TYR A 66 -8.88 5.99 -2.59
N TYR A 67 -7.81 6.73 -2.28
CA TYR A 67 -7.88 8.19 -2.10
C TYR A 67 -8.29 8.91 -3.37
N ARG A 68 -7.72 8.52 -4.52
CA ARG A 68 -8.10 9.08 -5.81
C ARG A 68 -9.60 8.98 -6.07
N LYS A 69 -10.17 7.78 -5.95
CA LYS A 69 -11.61 7.56 -6.18
C LYS A 69 -12.47 8.33 -5.17
N ALA A 70 -12.04 8.46 -3.92
CA ALA A 70 -12.76 9.22 -2.90
C ALA A 70 -12.86 10.71 -3.29
N TYR A 71 -11.73 11.34 -3.61
CA TYR A 71 -11.70 12.75 -4.01
C TYR A 71 -12.35 13.02 -5.38
N GLU A 72 -12.16 12.14 -6.38
CA GLU A 72 -12.86 12.24 -7.67
C GLU A 72 -14.38 12.12 -7.50
N SER A 73 -14.85 11.21 -6.63
CA SER A 73 -16.28 11.04 -6.36
C SER A 73 -16.88 12.28 -5.67
N GLN A 74 -16.14 12.87 -4.74
CA GLN A 74 -16.55 14.11 -4.08
C GLN A 74 -16.65 15.25 -5.09
N LEU A 75 -15.61 15.50 -5.88
CA LEU A 75 -15.62 16.56 -6.88
C LEU A 75 -16.76 16.36 -7.90
N ALA A 76 -17.02 15.13 -8.31
CA ALA A 76 -18.13 14.81 -9.21
C ALA A 76 -19.51 15.13 -8.61
N LYS A 77 -19.70 14.90 -7.30
CA LYS A 77 -20.98 15.08 -6.59
C LYS A 77 -21.23 16.52 -6.14
N SER A 78 -20.26 17.14 -5.47
CA SER A 78 -20.41 18.45 -4.83
C SER A 78 -19.78 19.60 -5.60
N LYS A 79 -19.04 19.33 -6.69
CA LYS A 79 -18.25 20.32 -7.45
C LYS A 79 -17.21 21.08 -6.62
N GLN A 80 -16.98 20.64 -5.38
CA GLN A 80 -16.08 21.22 -4.40
C GLN A 80 -15.58 20.11 -3.49
N ILE A 81 -14.33 20.20 -3.06
CA ILE A 81 -13.72 19.30 -2.08
C ILE A 81 -13.74 20.00 -0.71
N ASN A 82 -14.42 19.39 0.25
CA ASN A 82 -14.68 19.97 1.58
C ASN A 82 -14.47 18.97 2.73
N ILE A 83 -13.99 17.77 2.43
CA ILE A 83 -13.79 16.68 3.39
C ILE A 83 -12.45 16.04 3.05
N HIS A 84 -11.62 15.85 4.07
CA HIS A 84 -10.41 15.05 4.00
C HIS A 84 -10.70 13.63 4.49
N TYR A 85 -10.11 12.63 3.86
CA TYR A 85 -10.42 11.24 4.12
C TYR A 85 -9.38 10.58 5.03
N ALA A 86 -9.86 9.81 6.01
CA ALA A 86 -9.07 8.78 6.68
C ALA A 86 -9.62 7.42 6.22
N LEU A 87 -8.98 6.82 5.21
CA LEU A 87 -9.45 5.58 4.61
C LEU A 87 -8.91 4.36 5.36
N VAL A 88 -9.48 3.18 5.06
CA VAL A 88 -8.98 1.92 5.59
C VAL A 88 -7.83 1.44 4.69
N ASP A 89 -6.81 0.86 5.31
CA ASP A 89 -5.69 0.23 4.61
C ASP A 89 -6.16 -0.76 3.53
N PRO A 90 -5.46 -0.83 2.38
CA PRO A 90 -5.73 -1.86 1.39
C PRO A 90 -5.62 -3.26 1.99
N SER A 91 -6.53 -4.16 1.59
CA SER A 91 -6.44 -5.57 1.93
C SER A 91 -5.15 -6.22 1.39
N GLU A 92 -4.76 -7.37 1.93
CA GLU A 92 -3.59 -8.11 1.43
C GLU A 92 -3.75 -8.47 -0.05
N VAL A 93 -4.95 -8.92 -0.43
CA VAL A 93 -5.30 -9.16 -1.84
C VAL A 93 -5.04 -7.94 -2.70
N ALA A 94 -5.58 -6.79 -2.30
CA ALA A 94 -5.46 -5.56 -3.06
C ALA A 94 -3.98 -5.19 -3.20
N SER A 95 -3.21 -5.34 -2.13
CA SER A 95 -1.76 -5.09 -2.11
C SER A 95 -0.99 -6.05 -3.03
N PHE A 96 -1.30 -7.35 -3.01
CA PHE A 96 -0.68 -8.35 -3.90
C PHE A 96 -0.96 -8.08 -5.38
N ILE A 97 -2.19 -7.70 -5.69
CA ILE A 97 -2.55 -7.26 -7.04
C ILE A 97 -1.79 -5.98 -7.42
N GLY A 98 -1.67 -5.04 -6.48
CA GLY A 98 -0.84 -3.85 -6.62
C GLY A 98 0.59 -4.21 -7.00
N VAL A 99 1.19 -5.22 -6.36
CA VAL A 99 2.54 -5.69 -6.69
C VAL A 99 2.61 -6.15 -8.14
N CYS A 100 1.66 -6.98 -8.60
CA CYS A 100 1.63 -7.41 -9.98
C CYS A 100 1.49 -6.25 -10.98
N ALA A 101 0.63 -5.28 -10.69
CA ALA A 101 0.43 -4.12 -11.56
C ALA A 101 1.70 -3.27 -11.63
N VAL A 102 2.28 -2.90 -10.48
CA VAL A 102 3.52 -2.11 -10.40
C VAL A 102 4.67 -2.82 -11.10
N SER A 103 4.88 -4.11 -10.81
CA SER A 103 5.96 -4.91 -11.41
C SER A 103 5.80 -5.01 -12.92
N GLY A 104 4.56 -5.16 -13.40
CA GLY A 104 4.29 -5.21 -14.83
C GLY A 104 4.48 -3.88 -15.56
N ILE A 105 4.09 -2.77 -14.92
CA ILE A 105 4.28 -1.41 -15.47
C ILE A 105 5.77 -1.09 -15.55
N ILE A 106 6.51 -1.31 -14.47
CA ILE A 106 7.94 -0.96 -14.37
C ILE A 106 8.79 -1.92 -15.21
N GLY A 107 8.50 -3.22 -15.15
CA GLY A 107 9.18 -4.24 -15.95
C GLY A 107 8.75 -4.30 -17.42
N GLN A 108 7.87 -3.39 -17.87
CA GLN A 108 7.33 -3.34 -19.24
C GLN A 108 6.77 -4.69 -19.72
N ILE A 109 6.14 -5.42 -18.81
CA ILE A 109 5.56 -6.73 -19.07
C ILE A 109 4.23 -6.55 -19.81
N SER A 110 3.92 -7.46 -20.73
CA SER A 110 2.64 -7.42 -21.45
C SER A 110 1.43 -7.46 -20.49
N TYR A 111 0.39 -6.67 -20.81
CA TYR A 111 -0.87 -6.63 -20.05
C TYR A 111 -1.49 -8.03 -19.85
N ASN A 112 -1.36 -8.92 -20.85
CA ASN A 112 -1.87 -10.29 -20.76
C ASN A 112 -1.22 -11.10 -19.62
N LEU A 113 0.08 -10.90 -19.37
CA LEU A 113 0.78 -11.56 -18.27
C LEU A 113 0.38 -10.97 -16.92
N ILE A 114 0.21 -9.64 -16.84
CA ILE A 114 -0.32 -8.97 -15.63
C ILE A 114 -1.71 -9.52 -15.30
N GLN A 115 -2.61 -9.61 -16.29
CA GLN A 115 -3.95 -10.17 -16.11
C GLN A 115 -3.91 -11.63 -15.65
N LYS A 116 -3.03 -12.47 -16.21
CA LYS A 116 -2.88 -13.87 -15.76
C LYS A 116 -2.41 -13.96 -14.31
N ALA A 117 -1.44 -13.15 -13.91
CA ALA A 117 -0.96 -13.08 -12.54
C ALA A 117 -2.06 -12.60 -11.58
N PHE A 118 -2.79 -11.57 -11.97
CA PHE A 118 -3.94 -11.02 -11.24
C PHE A 118 -4.99 -12.11 -10.96
N HIS A 119 -5.44 -12.83 -11.98
CA HIS A 119 -6.40 -13.92 -11.81
C HIS A 119 -5.86 -15.06 -10.92
N LYS A 120 -4.57 -15.37 -11.03
CA LYS A 120 -3.92 -16.38 -10.18
C LYS A 120 -3.98 -15.98 -8.71
N ILE A 121 -3.71 -14.72 -8.38
CA ILE A 121 -3.81 -14.19 -7.02
C ILE A 121 -5.25 -14.24 -6.52
N ILE A 122 -6.21 -13.69 -7.27
CA ILE A 122 -7.64 -13.70 -6.90
C ILE A 122 -8.10 -15.13 -6.61
N LYS A 123 -7.78 -16.07 -7.49
CA LYS A 123 -8.15 -17.49 -7.32
C LYS A 123 -7.54 -18.09 -6.05
N SER A 124 -6.31 -17.73 -5.71
CA SER A 124 -5.61 -18.21 -4.50
C SER A 124 -6.19 -17.63 -3.20
N MET A 125 -6.90 -16.52 -3.31
CA MET A 125 -7.45 -15.75 -2.18
C MET A 125 -8.98 -15.84 -2.06
N LYS A 126 -9.64 -16.51 -3.01
CA LYS A 126 -11.09 -16.74 -3.02
C LYS A 126 -11.51 -17.52 -1.77
N GLY A 127 -12.53 -17.02 -1.07
CA GLY A 127 -13.00 -17.59 0.20
C GLY A 127 -12.14 -17.27 1.43
N LYS A 128 -11.03 -16.51 1.27
CA LYS A 128 -10.27 -15.93 2.39
C LYS A 128 -10.62 -14.47 2.61
N GLU A 129 -10.47 -13.66 1.56
CA GLU A 129 -10.69 -12.20 1.59
C GLU A 129 -11.57 -11.69 0.44
N ILE A 130 -11.89 -12.54 -0.54
CA ILE A 130 -12.55 -12.12 -1.78
C ILE A 130 -13.77 -12.98 -2.05
N GLU A 131 -14.88 -12.29 -2.32
CA GLU A 131 -16.12 -12.86 -2.84
C GLU A 131 -16.43 -12.40 -4.29
N HIS A 132 -15.86 -11.27 -4.73
CA HIS A 132 -16.05 -10.70 -6.06
C HIS A 132 -15.04 -11.24 -7.08
N ASP A 133 -15.51 -11.67 -8.25
CA ASP A 133 -14.65 -11.99 -9.38
C ASP A 133 -14.45 -10.73 -10.22
N TYR A 134 -13.18 -10.33 -10.43
CA TYR A 134 -12.83 -9.17 -11.26
C TYR A 134 -12.89 -9.53 -12.74
N ASP A 135 -13.58 -8.70 -13.54
CA ASP A 135 -13.54 -8.84 -14.99
C ASP A 135 -12.31 -8.16 -15.63
N THR A 136 -12.05 -8.42 -16.90
CA THR A 136 -10.92 -7.84 -17.65
C THR A 136 -10.92 -6.31 -17.65
N LYS A 137 -12.09 -5.69 -17.71
CA LYS A 137 -12.24 -4.23 -17.75
C LYS A 137 -11.91 -3.64 -16.38
N GLU A 138 -12.38 -4.25 -15.30
CA GLU A 138 -12.05 -3.86 -13.93
C GLU A 138 -10.56 -3.98 -13.66
N ILE A 139 -9.93 -5.07 -14.11
CA ILE A 139 -8.47 -5.26 -14.02
C ILE A 139 -7.73 -4.16 -14.79
N ASN A 140 -8.15 -3.83 -16.01
CA ASN A 140 -7.51 -2.78 -16.80
C ASN A 140 -7.63 -1.41 -16.12
N ILE A 141 -8.82 -1.06 -15.61
CA ILE A 141 -9.02 0.17 -14.84
C ILE A 141 -8.13 0.18 -13.59
N TYR A 142 -7.96 -0.97 -12.94
CA TYR A 142 -7.05 -1.10 -11.80
C TYR A 142 -5.61 -0.76 -12.20
N ILE A 143 -5.10 -1.41 -13.25
CA ILE A 143 -3.74 -1.19 -13.76
C ILE A 143 -3.55 0.26 -14.20
N GLU A 144 -4.52 0.88 -14.88
CA GLU A 144 -4.47 2.28 -15.31
C GLU A 144 -4.37 3.25 -14.12
N ASN A 145 -5.10 3.00 -13.04
CA ASN A 145 -5.01 3.82 -11.83
C ASN A 145 -3.63 3.71 -11.16
N ILE A 146 -3.08 2.50 -11.09
CA ILE A 146 -1.71 2.29 -10.59
C ILE A 146 -0.69 2.97 -11.51
N ASN A 147 -0.84 2.86 -12.83
CA ASN A 147 0.05 3.53 -13.78
C ASN A 147 0.01 5.06 -13.63
N CYS A 148 -1.17 5.62 -13.37
CA CYS A 148 -1.31 7.04 -13.07
C CYS A 148 -0.53 7.43 -11.80
N PHE A 149 -0.60 6.63 -10.73
CA PHE A 149 0.24 6.81 -9.54
C PHE A 149 1.74 6.74 -9.88
N CYS A 150 2.17 5.72 -10.62
CA CYS A 150 3.56 5.57 -11.07
C CYS A 150 4.02 6.75 -11.95
N LYS A 151 3.10 7.45 -12.63
CA LYS A 151 3.38 8.68 -13.39
C LYS A 151 3.14 9.96 -12.59
N ASN A 152 3.18 9.89 -11.25
CA ASN A 152 3.00 11.04 -10.36
C ASN A 152 1.67 11.78 -10.62
N PHE A 153 0.59 11.01 -10.81
CA PHE A 153 -0.76 11.49 -11.08
C PHE A 153 -0.84 12.40 -12.31
N GLU A 154 -0.13 12.05 -13.38
CA GLU A 154 -0.26 12.73 -14.68
C GLU A 154 -1.70 12.63 -15.20
N GLY A 155 -2.24 13.75 -15.69
CA GLY A 155 -3.60 13.84 -16.24
C GLY A 155 -4.72 13.93 -15.20
N ILE A 156 -4.39 13.93 -13.90
CA ILE A 156 -5.37 14.12 -12.81
C ILE A 156 -5.56 15.60 -12.54
N ASP A 157 -6.78 15.97 -12.14
CA ASP A 157 -7.11 17.31 -11.65
C ASP A 157 -6.07 17.77 -10.61
N PRO A 158 -5.46 18.96 -10.78
CA PRO A 158 -4.41 19.44 -9.89
C PRO A 158 -4.83 19.55 -8.42
N GLU A 159 -6.09 19.89 -8.13
CA GLU A 159 -6.60 19.99 -6.77
C GLU A 159 -6.63 18.60 -6.10
N ILE A 160 -7.18 17.60 -6.80
CA ILE A 160 -7.19 16.20 -6.34
C ILE A 160 -5.77 15.68 -6.15
N LYS A 161 -4.88 15.94 -7.11
CA LYS A 161 -3.48 15.54 -7.03
C LYS A 161 -2.79 16.11 -5.79
N ASN A 162 -3.02 17.38 -5.48
CA ASN A 162 -2.41 18.03 -4.32
C ASN A 162 -2.95 17.44 -3.02
N LEU A 163 -4.26 17.20 -2.92
CA LEU A 163 -4.86 16.58 -1.74
C LEU A 163 -4.31 15.18 -1.49
N ILE A 164 -4.23 14.34 -2.53
CA ILE A 164 -3.64 13.00 -2.38
C ILE A 164 -2.18 13.10 -1.92
N LYS A 165 -1.43 14.07 -2.44
CA LYS A 165 -0.06 14.31 -1.97
C LYS A 165 -0.05 14.71 -0.51
N ASP A 166 -0.90 15.63 -0.07
CA ASP A 166 -0.97 16.05 1.33
C ASP A 166 -1.26 14.85 2.26
N GLU A 167 -2.08 13.89 1.84
CA GLU A 167 -2.29 12.63 2.59
C GLU A 167 -1.01 11.78 2.65
N MET A 168 -0.32 11.62 1.52
CA MET A 168 0.98 10.91 1.47
C MET A 168 2.01 11.56 2.40
N ILE A 169 2.02 12.90 2.44
CA ILE A 169 2.88 13.72 3.29
C ILE A 169 2.56 13.48 4.76
N GLY A 170 1.28 13.58 5.13
CA GLY A 170 0.82 13.38 6.51
C GLY A 170 1.14 11.98 7.03
N TRP A 171 0.97 10.96 6.19
CA TRP A 171 1.34 9.59 6.53
C TRP A 171 2.84 9.43 6.73
N ALA A 172 3.67 9.91 5.79
CA ALA A 172 5.12 9.82 5.91
C ALA A 172 5.65 10.56 7.15
N ALA A 173 5.12 11.74 7.44
CA ALA A 173 5.46 12.51 8.65
C ALA A 173 5.14 11.73 9.93
N THR A 174 4.01 11.01 9.95
CA THR A 174 3.58 10.19 11.07
C THR A 174 4.54 9.03 11.30
N GLU A 175 4.90 8.26 10.27
CA GLU A 175 5.83 7.12 10.39
C GLU A 175 7.19 7.54 10.95
N LEU A 176 7.75 8.62 10.43
CA LEU A 176 9.03 9.15 10.93
C LEU A 176 8.97 9.60 12.38
N PHE A 177 7.87 10.27 12.74
CA PHE A 177 7.67 10.71 14.11
C PHE A 177 7.57 9.51 15.06
N MET A 178 6.89 8.43 14.63
CA MET A 178 6.82 7.19 15.40
C MET A 178 8.19 6.52 15.52
N GLU A 179 8.99 6.44 14.45
CA GLU A 179 10.37 5.94 14.53
C GLU A 179 11.26 6.77 15.49
N GLU A 180 11.13 8.10 15.46
CA GLU A 180 11.86 8.99 16.37
C GLU A 180 11.41 8.77 17.83
N LEU A 181 10.10 8.58 18.08
CA LEU A 181 9.57 8.27 19.41
C LEU A 181 10.04 6.90 19.94
N GLU A 182 10.16 5.90 19.08
CA GLU A 182 10.70 4.58 19.47
C GLU A 182 12.18 4.68 19.89
N LYS A 183 12.95 5.55 19.22
CA LYS A 183 14.36 5.80 19.53
C LYS A 183 14.55 6.65 20.78
N ASP A 184 13.69 7.64 21.02
CA ASP A 184 13.68 8.46 22.24
C ASP A 184 12.25 8.81 22.70
N PRO A 185 11.70 8.09 23.70
CA PRO A 185 10.36 8.31 24.23
C PRO A 185 10.16 9.68 24.92
N LYS A 186 11.23 10.45 25.17
CA LYS A 186 11.18 11.74 25.87
C LYS A 186 11.07 12.94 24.92
N ILE A 187 10.96 12.73 23.60
CA ILE A 187 10.73 13.81 22.63
C ILE A 187 9.32 14.39 22.86
N LYS A 188 9.23 15.33 23.80
CA LYS A 188 8.07 16.18 24.03
C LYS A 188 8.37 17.54 23.40
N GLY A 189 7.68 17.86 22.30
CA GLY A 189 7.56 19.25 21.83
C GLY A 189 8.47 19.72 20.70
N LYS A 190 8.83 18.85 19.72
CA LYS A 190 9.52 19.28 18.49
C LYS A 190 8.71 19.06 17.20
N LEU A 191 7.39 19.25 17.26
CA LEU A 191 6.49 19.10 16.10
C LEU A 191 6.94 19.94 14.89
N GLU A 192 7.40 21.17 15.12
CA GLU A 192 7.85 22.09 14.05
C GLU A 192 9.16 21.64 13.36
N GLU A 193 10.03 20.91 14.07
CA GLU A 193 11.27 20.38 13.50
C GLU A 193 11.02 19.09 12.70
N SER A 194 10.02 18.30 13.12
CA SER A 194 9.51 17.15 12.34
C SER A 194 8.72 17.57 11.10
N GLU A 195 7.98 18.69 11.12
CA GLU A 195 7.31 19.26 9.94
C GLU A 195 8.32 19.69 8.87
N LYS A 196 9.43 20.33 9.25
CA LYS A 196 10.49 20.70 8.29
C LYS A 196 11.25 19.50 7.73
N LYS A 197 11.47 18.45 8.53
CA LYS A 197 12.09 17.20 8.08
C LYS A 197 11.16 16.38 7.17
N SER A 198 9.86 16.39 7.42
CA SER A 198 8.89 15.67 6.58
C SER A 198 8.90 16.23 5.16
N TYR A 199 9.01 17.54 4.94
CA TYR A 199 9.24 18.09 3.59
C TYR A 199 10.46 17.52 2.85
N LYS A 200 11.52 17.13 3.57
CA LYS A 200 12.70 16.48 2.99
C LYS A 200 12.43 15.01 2.68
N ILE A 201 11.70 14.30 3.53
CA ILE A 201 11.36 12.89 3.34
C ILE A 201 10.28 12.70 2.26
N ILE A 202 9.43 13.70 2.02
CA ILE A 202 8.52 13.73 0.87
C ILE A 202 9.27 13.71 -0.48
N ARG A 203 10.48 14.30 -0.52
CA ARG A 203 11.37 14.17 -1.69
C ARG A 203 12.04 12.79 -1.78
N GLU A 204 11.95 12.00 -0.73
CA GLU A 204 12.52 10.65 -0.58
C GLU A 204 11.45 9.55 -0.53
N ILE A 205 10.15 9.90 -0.64
CA ILE A 205 9.08 8.92 -0.95
C ILE A 205 9.55 8.15 -2.18
N PRO A 206 9.55 6.80 -2.15
CA PRO A 206 10.15 6.01 -3.20
C PRO A 206 9.62 6.47 -4.55
N ARG A 207 10.52 7.01 -5.36
CA ARG A 207 10.14 7.41 -6.70
C ARG A 207 10.06 6.15 -7.56
N PRO A 208 9.29 6.15 -8.65
CA PRO A 208 9.31 5.07 -9.63
C PRO A 208 10.75 4.67 -10.02
N GLU A 209 11.66 5.66 -10.09
CA GLU A 209 13.08 5.45 -10.37
C GLU A 209 13.83 4.62 -9.31
N ASP A 210 13.39 4.63 -8.05
CA ASP A 210 13.96 3.80 -6.98
C ASP A 210 13.52 2.33 -7.11
N PHE A 211 12.38 2.08 -7.77
CA PHE A 211 11.90 0.75 -8.16
C PHE A 211 12.53 0.25 -9.46
N GLU A 212 12.78 1.12 -10.44
CA GLU A 212 13.52 0.74 -11.65
C GLU A 212 14.93 0.23 -11.31
N LYS A 213 15.64 0.91 -10.40
CA LYS A 213 16.95 0.46 -9.91
C LYS A 213 16.87 -0.91 -9.24
N PHE A 214 15.81 -1.15 -8.48
CA PHE A 214 15.54 -2.44 -7.86
C PHE A 214 15.39 -3.53 -8.92
N TRP A 215 14.51 -3.34 -9.90
CA TRP A 215 14.22 -4.38 -10.90
C TRP A 215 15.39 -4.60 -11.85
N ASN A 216 16.19 -3.58 -12.13
CA ASN A 216 17.42 -3.68 -12.91
C ASN A 216 18.60 -4.32 -12.13
N SER A 217 18.46 -4.53 -10.82
CA SER A 217 19.46 -5.19 -9.97
C SER A 217 19.19 -6.67 -9.71
N LEU A 218 18.03 -7.17 -10.15
CA LEU A 218 17.66 -8.59 -10.16
C LEU A 218 18.20 -9.29 -11.42
#